data_AF-A0A3S9PWT0-F1
#
_entry.id   AF-A0A3S9PWT0-F1
#
_cell.length_a   1.000
_cell.length_b   1.000
_cell.length_c   1.000
_cell.angle_alpha   90.00
_cell.angle_beta   90.00
_cell.angle_gamma   90.00
#
_symmetry.space_group_name_H-M   'P 1'
#
loop_
_entity.id
_entity.type
_entity.pdbx_description
1 polymer ?
#
loop_
_entity_poly.entity_id
_entity_poly.type
_entity_poly.pdbx_seq_one_letter_code
_entity_poly.pdbx_strand_id
1 'polypeptide(L)'
;MSGSSHDRSHETNLSSIEAPHTKGTRHRRIGIMGGTFDPIHHGHLVAASEVQYRFGLDEVIFVPTGEQPYKQDRDVSPAENRYLMTVIATASNSRFSVSRVDIDRPGLTFTIDTLRDLREIYPDDEFFFITGADVLPQILEWKDSDELWELAHFVGVNRPGHSLVTDGLPLDDVTVLEVPAMSISSTDVRRRENAGIPIWYLVPDGVVQYIRKYGLYSPSRFPLVSQPGRPAIKTQGR
;
A
#
# COMPACT_ATOMS: atom_id res chain seq x y z
N MET A 1 38.08 74.93 4.97
CA MET A 1 36.63 75.14 5.20
C MET A 1 35.87 74.14 4.34
N SER A 2 34.93 73.41 4.95
CA SER A 2 33.77 72.68 4.36
C SER A 2 33.98 71.87 3.06
N GLY A 3 33.62 70.60 2.94
CA GLY A 3 32.84 69.72 3.79
C GLY A 3 32.49 68.42 3.04
N SER A 4 32.21 67.38 3.82
CA SER A 4 31.33 66.21 3.62
C SER A 4 30.97 65.77 2.18
N SER A 5 31.27 64.52 1.80
CA SER A 5 30.34 63.37 1.94
C SER A 5 30.58 62.25 0.91
N HIS A 6 30.59 61.01 1.42
CA HIS A 6 30.12 59.76 0.81
C HIS A 6 30.69 59.29 -0.54
N ASP A 7 31.49 58.22 -0.53
CA ASP A 7 31.04 56.97 -1.16
C ASP A 7 31.67 55.72 -0.52
N ARG A 8 30.90 54.65 -0.54
CA ARG A 8 30.90 53.43 0.27
C ARG A 8 31.78 52.31 -0.29
N SER A 9 32.70 51.85 0.55
CA SER A 9 32.86 50.45 0.98
C SER A 9 32.62 49.32 -0.05
N HIS A 10 33.73 48.73 -0.52
CA HIS A 10 33.78 47.32 -0.91
C HIS A 10 34.86 46.61 -0.09
N GLU A 11 34.54 46.30 1.16
CA GLU A 11 35.19 45.21 1.89
C GLU A 11 34.11 44.16 2.14
N THR A 12 34.14 43.11 1.33
CA THR A 12 33.36 41.89 1.55
C THR A 12 33.83 41.23 2.84
N ASN A 13 33.01 41.39 3.87
CA ASN A 13 33.18 40.80 5.18
C ASN A 13 33.05 39.27 5.08
N LEU A 14 34.18 38.57 5.16
CA LEU A 14 34.27 37.12 5.35
C LEU A 14 33.96 36.78 6.81
N SER A 15 32.68 36.83 7.17
CA SER A 15 32.18 36.25 8.42
C SER A 15 30.73 35.83 8.26
N SER A 16 30.43 34.62 8.71
CA SER A 16 29.09 33.99 8.80
C SER A 16 28.69 33.11 7.60
N ILE A 17 29.48 32.06 7.34
CA ILE A 17 28.89 30.79 6.91
C ILE A 17 28.31 30.18 8.18
N GLU A 18 27.01 30.39 8.41
CA GLU A 18 26.29 29.65 9.45
C GLU A 18 26.37 28.16 9.12
N ALA A 19 26.82 27.37 10.10
CA ALA A 19 26.85 25.92 10.01
C ALA A 19 25.44 25.39 9.70
N PRO A 20 25.31 24.31 8.90
CA PRO A 20 24.02 23.68 8.67
C PRO A 20 23.42 23.30 10.02
N HIS A 21 22.22 23.82 10.26
CA HIS A 21 21.44 23.51 11.45
C HIS A 21 21.36 22.00 11.60
N THR A 22 21.91 21.47 12.68
CA THR A 22 21.74 20.07 13.08
C THR A 22 20.25 19.86 13.38
N LYS A 23 19.48 19.41 12.38
CA LYS A 23 18.15 18.83 12.60
C LYS A 23 18.35 17.65 13.54
N GLY A 24 17.91 17.77 14.79
CA GLY A 24 17.78 16.62 15.66
C GLY A 24 16.99 15.54 14.93
N THR A 25 17.54 14.34 14.85
CA THR A 25 16.95 13.20 14.15
C THR A 25 15.74 12.73 14.97
N ARG A 26 14.58 13.36 14.76
CA ARG A 26 13.32 12.79 15.24
C ARG A 26 13.10 11.48 14.49
N HIS A 27 12.83 10.41 15.23
CA HIS A 27 12.35 9.13 14.69
C HIS A 27 11.20 9.39 13.73
N ARG A 28 11.25 8.83 12.51
CA ARG A 28 10.18 9.02 11.55
C ARG A 28 8.96 8.23 12.00
N ARG A 29 7.79 8.69 11.61
CA ARG A 29 6.52 7.99 11.82
C ARG A 29 6.06 7.45 10.49
N ILE A 30 6.01 6.12 10.37
CA ILE A 30 5.77 5.44 9.11
C ILE A 30 4.47 4.65 9.20
N GLY A 31 3.55 4.90 8.28
CA GLY A 31 2.35 4.10 8.12
C GLY A 31 2.64 2.84 7.32
N ILE A 32 2.24 1.67 7.81
CA ILE A 32 2.35 0.40 7.09
C ILE A 32 0.95 -0.02 6.68
N MET A 33 0.62 0.05 5.40
CA MET A 33 -0.66 -0.42 4.88
C MET A 33 -0.46 -1.77 4.18
N GLY A 34 -0.69 -2.85 4.91
CA GLY A 34 -0.72 -4.20 4.37
C GLY A 34 -2.02 -4.46 3.61
N GLY A 35 -1.93 -5.13 2.46
CA GLY A 35 -3.13 -5.48 1.71
C GLY A 35 -2.85 -6.35 0.49
N THR A 36 -3.83 -7.12 0.06
CA THR A 36 -3.66 -7.91 -1.17
C THR A 36 -3.60 -7.02 -2.40
N PHE A 37 -4.33 -5.89 -2.40
CA PHE A 37 -4.34 -4.90 -3.49
C PHE A 37 -4.62 -5.52 -4.86
N ASP A 38 -5.76 -6.21 -4.98
CA ASP A 38 -6.12 -6.99 -6.17
C ASP A 38 -7.45 -6.55 -6.83
N PRO A 39 -7.54 -5.32 -7.40
CA PRO A 39 -6.47 -4.32 -7.48
C PRO A 39 -6.51 -3.32 -6.31
N ILE A 40 -5.45 -2.54 -6.14
CA ILE A 40 -5.49 -1.28 -5.38
C ILE A 40 -6.55 -0.33 -5.98
N HIS A 41 -7.16 0.52 -5.15
CA HIS A 41 -8.27 1.39 -5.53
C HIS A 41 -8.28 2.66 -4.68
N HIS A 42 -9.06 3.67 -5.06
CA HIS A 42 -9.08 4.96 -4.36
C HIS A 42 -9.43 4.84 -2.88
N GLY A 43 -10.25 3.85 -2.49
CA GLY A 43 -10.51 3.50 -1.08
C GLY A 43 -9.24 3.35 -0.23
N HIS A 44 -8.23 2.62 -0.73
CA HIS A 44 -6.96 2.44 -0.02
C HIS A 44 -6.16 3.75 0.05
N LEU A 45 -6.14 4.50 -1.06
CA LEU A 45 -5.36 5.74 -1.16
C LEU A 45 -5.89 6.83 -0.23
N VAL A 46 -7.20 6.99 -0.14
CA VAL A 46 -7.81 7.97 0.79
C VAL A 46 -7.62 7.52 2.23
N ALA A 47 -7.79 6.24 2.55
CA ALA A 47 -7.53 5.74 3.90
C ALA A 47 -6.08 6.01 4.32
N ALA A 48 -5.11 5.70 3.46
CA ALA A 48 -3.70 5.97 3.72
C ALA A 48 -3.43 7.47 3.89
N SER A 49 -4.03 8.32 3.03
CA SER A 49 -3.85 9.77 3.09
C SER A 49 -4.43 10.38 4.35
N GLU A 50 -5.60 9.92 4.78
CA GLU A 50 -6.25 10.40 6.01
C GLU A 50 -5.43 10.02 7.23
N VAL A 51 -4.99 8.77 7.33
CA VAL A 51 -4.16 8.32 8.45
C VAL A 51 -2.80 9.03 8.45
N GLN A 52 -2.19 9.20 7.27
CA GLN A 52 -0.97 9.99 7.11
C GLN A 52 -1.11 11.40 7.68
N TYR A 53 -2.19 12.10 7.35
CA TYR A 53 -2.46 13.44 7.85
C TYR A 53 -2.75 13.46 9.35
N ARG A 54 -3.66 12.61 9.83
CA ARG A 54 -4.15 12.58 11.21
C ARG A 54 -3.05 12.25 12.22
N PHE A 55 -2.14 11.35 11.86
CA PHE A 55 -1.05 10.94 12.72
C PHE A 55 0.26 11.65 12.38
N GLY A 56 0.28 12.60 11.45
CA GLY A 56 1.51 13.31 11.08
C GLY A 56 2.61 12.36 10.61
N LEU A 57 2.24 11.35 9.83
CA LEU A 57 3.20 10.35 9.33
C LEU A 57 4.08 10.99 8.26
N ASP A 58 5.37 10.68 8.32
CA ASP A 58 6.36 11.15 7.34
C ASP A 58 6.22 10.41 6.00
N GLU A 59 5.73 9.17 6.04
CA GLU A 59 5.57 8.26 4.89
C GLU A 59 4.47 7.23 5.17
N VAL A 60 3.81 6.74 4.11
CA VAL A 60 3.02 5.50 4.15
C VAL A 60 3.58 4.49 3.14
N ILE A 61 4.03 3.36 3.65
CA ILE A 61 4.53 2.23 2.88
C ILE A 61 3.37 1.26 2.65
N PHE A 62 3.02 1.07 1.38
CA PHE A 62 2.08 0.03 0.98
C PHE A 62 2.83 -1.30 0.86
N VAL A 63 2.29 -2.35 1.46
CA VAL A 63 2.90 -3.70 1.44
C VAL A 63 1.92 -4.67 0.77
N PRO A 64 2.07 -4.93 -0.54
CA PRO A 64 1.32 -5.98 -1.22
C PRO A 64 1.64 -7.33 -0.60
N THR A 65 0.62 -8.07 -0.17
CA THR A 65 0.82 -9.35 0.53
C THR A 65 1.43 -10.40 -0.41
N GLY A 66 2.26 -11.30 0.12
CA GLY A 66 2.75 -12.49 -0.57
C GLY A 66 1.70 -13.60 -0.62
N GLU A 67 2.09 -14.85 -0.39
CA GLU A 67 1.15 -15.96 -0.25
C GLU A 67 0.42 -15.88 1.10
N GLN A 68 -0.92 -15.90 1.09
CA GLN A 68 -1.73 -15.79 2.30
C GLN A 68 -2.41 -17.13 2.65
N PRO A 69 -2.38 -17.56 3.92
CA PRO A 69 -2.99 -18.84 4.34
C PRO A 69 -4.51 -18.87 4.10
N TYR A 70 -5.20 -17.75 4.29
CA TYR A 70 -6.66 -17.66 4.20
C TYR A 70 -7.22 -17.42 2.78
N LYS A 71 -6.36 -17.40 1.74
CA LYS A 71 -6.77 -17.12 0.36
C LYS A 71 -6.34 -18.18 -0.66
N GLN A 72 -5.92 -19.36 -0.21
CA GLN A 72 -5.47 -20.43 -1.10
C GLN A 72 -6.55 -20.88 -2.10
N ASP A 73 -7.83 -20.70 -1.77
CA ASP A 73 -8.97 -21.06 -2.63
C ASP A 73 -9.50 -19.91 -3.52
N ARG A 74 -8.85 -18.73 -3.51
CA ARG A 74 -9.28 -17.57 -4.32
C ARG A 74 -8.33 -17.35 -5.48
N ASP A 75 -8.91 -17.06 -6.65
CA ASP A 75 -8.17 -16.58 -7.83
C ASP A 75 -7.64 -15.17 -7.53
N VAL A 76 -6.42 -15.11 -6.99
CA VAL A 76 -5.68 -13.89 -6.67
C VAL A 76 -4.69 -13.62 -7.78
N SER A 77 -4.64 -12.39 -8.28
CA SER A 77 -3.67 -12.05 -9.33
C SER A 77 -2.22 -12.31 -8.89
N PRO A 78 -1.32 -12.64 -9.82
CA PRO A 78 0.10 -12.80 -9.54
C PRO A 78 0.66 -11.63 -8.72
N ALA A 79 1.50 -11.93 -7.73
CA ALA A 79 2.02 -10.94 -6.78
C ALA A 79 2.66 -9.73 -7.47
N GLU A 80 3.42 -9.97 -8.55
CA GLU A 80 4.07 -8.91 -9.33
C GLU A 80 3.05 -7.95 -9.97
N ASN A 81 1.90 -8.43 -10.45
CA ASN A 81 0.86 -7.55 -10.98
C ASN A 81 0.27 -6.65 -9.89
N ARG A 82 0.04 -7.21 -8.69
CA ARG A 82 -0.50 -6.45 -7.55
C ARG A 82 0.50 -5.40 -7.07
N TYR A 83 1.79 -5.75 -7.03
CA TYR A 83 2.88 -4.82 -6.75
C TYR A 83 2.93 -3.68 -7.76
N LEU A 84 2.97 -3.98 -9.07
CA LEU A 84 3.05 -2.97 -10.11
C LEU A 84 1.83 -2.05 -10.13
N MET A 85 0.62 -2.58 -9.95
CA MET A 85 -0.59 -1.74 -9.79
C MET A 85 -0.49 -0.83 -8.56
N THR A 86 0.09 -1.31 -7.47
CA THR A 86 0.31 -0.51 -6.25
C THR A 86 1.32 0.61 -6.51
N VAL A 87 2.45 0.32 -7.16
CA VAL A 87 3.45 1.32 -7.56
C VAL A 87 2.83 2.39 -8.45
N ILE A 88 2.05 1.99 -9.46
CA ILE A 88 1.36 2.92 -10.36
C ILE A 88 0.37 3.81 -9.59
N ALA A 89 -0.36 3.24 -8.64
CA ALA A 89 -1.36 3.97 -7.85
C ALA A 89 -0.77 4.99 -6.88
N THR A 90 0.45 4.76 -6.39
CA THR A 90 1.09 5.61 -5.38
C THR A 90 2.10 6.62 -5.96
N ALA A 91 2.54 6.42 -7.21
CA ALA A 91 3.61 7.20 -7.85
C ALA A 91 3.42 8.73 -7.84
N SER A 92 2.18 9.24 -7.82
CA SER A 92 1.90 10.68 -7.81
C SER A 92 1.97 11.32 -6.42
N ASN A 93 2.08 10.53 -5.35
CA ASN A 93 2.17 11.05 -3.98
C ASN A 93 3.57 10.76 -3.41
N SER A 94 4.38 11.80 -3.23
CA SER A 94 5.75 11.68 -2.71
C SER A 94 5.85 11.20 -1.26
N ARG A 95 4.71 11.09 -0.55
CA ARG A 95 4.63 10.53 0.80
C ARG A 95 4.26 9.05 0.81
N PHE A 96 3.98 8.46 -0.36
CA PHE A 96 3.65 7.05 -0.49
C PHE A 96 4.77 6.29 -1.17
N SER A 97 5.05 5.09 -0.68
CA SER A 97 5.99 4.16 -1.30
C SER A 97 5.41 2.74 -1.28
N VAL A 98 6.11 1.80 -1.91
CA VAL A 98 5.68 0.40 -1.99
C VAL A 98 6.84 -0.49 -1.64
N SER A 99 6.64 -1.35 -0.64
CA SER A 99 7.63 -2.34 -0.22
C SER A 99 7.39 -3.69 -0.89
N ARG A 100 8.46 -4.43 -1.11
CA ARG A 100 8.44 -5.80 -1.65
C ARG A 100 8.64 -6.88 -0.59
N VAL A 101 8.82 -6.50 0.69
CA VAL A 101 9.18 -7.42 1.78
C VAL A 101 8.32 -8.69 1.82
N ASP A 102 7.01 -8.56 1.55
CA ASP A 102 6.09 -9.69 1.58
C ASP A 102 6.09 -10.52 0.28
N ILE A 103 6.17 -9.88 -0.90
CA ILE A 103 6.09 -10.62 -2.17
C ILE A 103 7.38 -11.36 -2.52
N ASP A 104 8.51 -10.88 -1.99
CA ASP A 104 9.82 -11.51 -2.18
C ASP A 104 10.08 -12.58 -1.08
N ARG A 105 9.24 -12.66 -0.04
CA ARG A 105 9.33 -13.69 1.01
C ARG A 105 8.75 -15.03 0.52
N PRO A 106 9.48 -16.15 0.68
CA PRO A 106 8.94 -17.46 0.37
C PRO A 106 7.91 -17.91 1.40
N GLY A 107 6.84 -18.56 0.94
CA GLY A 107 5.81 -19.15 1.78
C GLY A 107 4.81 -18.15 2.34
N LEU A 108 4.12 -18.55 3.41
CA LEU A 108 3.03 -17.79 4.00
C LEU A 108 3.52 -16.48 4.63
N THR A 109 2.83 -15.38 4.33
CA THR A 109 3.09 -14.06 4.92
C THR A 109 2.12 -13.78 6.07
N PHE A 110 2.66 -13.39 7.22
CA PHE A 110 1.92 -12.92 8.39
C PHE A 110 2.37 -11.49 8.75
N THR A 111 1.45 -10.68 9.29
CA THR A 111 1.74 -9.29 9.65
C THR A 111 2.93 -9.14 10.60
N ILE A 112 3.09 -10.08 11.55
CA ILE A 112 4.23 -10.07 12.47
C ILE A 112 5.56 -10.13 11.72
N ASP A 113 5.65 -11.01 10.72
CA ASP A 113 6.86 -11.20 9.94
C ASP A 113 7.11 -9.94 9.07
N THR A 114 6.06 -9.33 8.50
CA THR A 114 6.14 -8.05 7.78
C THR A 114 6.71 -6.93 8.66
N LEU A 115 6.21 -6.79 9.89
CA LEU A 115 6.66 -5.75 10.82
C LEU A 115 8.11 -5.97 11.28
N ARG A 116 8.51 -7.23 11.51
CA ARG A 116 9.90 -7.59 11.83
C ARG A 116 10.86 -7.25 10.69
N ASP A 117 10.56 -7.65 9.46
CA ASP A 117 11.40 -7.32 8.30
C ASP A 117 11.52 -5.80 8.08
N LEU A 118 10.43 -5.05 8.25
CA LEU A 118 10.46 -3.60 8.15
C LEU A 118 11.25 -2.97 9.30
N ARG A 119 11.20 -3.53 10.51
CA ARG A 119 11.99 -3.09 11.66
C ARG A 119 13.49 -3.27 11.42
N GLU A 120 13.90 -4.32 10.71
CA GLU A 120 15.30 -4.48 10.31
C GLU A 120 15.77 -3.36 9.36
N ILE A 121 14.89 -2.88 8.48
CA ILE A 121 15.18 -1.82 7.52
C ILE A 121 15.11 -0.43 8.19
N TYR A 122 14.18 -0.25 9.13
CA TYR A 122 13.91 1.01 9.84
C TYR A 122 13.94 0.80 11.37
N PRO A 123 15.12 0.53 11.95
CA PRO A 123 15.24 0.11 13.35
C PRO A 123 14.70 1.14 14.33
N ASP A 124 14.92 2.42 14.05
CA ASP A 124 14.62 3.53 14.95
C ASP A 124 13.26 4.20 14.66
N ASP A 125 12.51 3.80 13.64
CA ASP A 125 11.29 4.52 13.22
C ASP A 125 10.01 3.98 13.91
N GLU A 126 9.03 4.83 14.16
CA GLU A 126 7.75 4.42 14.75
C GLU A 126 6.79 3.89 13.66
N PHE A 127 6.14 2.75 13.89
CA PHE A 127 5.21 2.16 12.92
C PHE A 127 3.74 2.34 13.32
N PHE A 128 2.93 2.63 12.31
CA PHE A 128 1.47 2.73 12.40
C PHE A 128 0.86 1.74 11.41
N PHE A 129 0.36 0.60 11.88
CA PHE A 129 -0.23 -0.41 11.00
C PHE A 129 -1.67 -0.03 10.62
N ILE A 130 -1.92 0.19 9.33
CA ILE A 130 -3.20 0.67 8.81
C ILE A 130 -3.97 -0.51 8.22
N THR A 131 -5.18 -0.76 8.74
CA THR A 131 -6.05 -1.83 8.27
C THR A 131 -7.52 -1.42 8.30
N GLY A 132 -8.37 -2.16 7.57
CA GLY A 132 -9.82 -2.00 7.69
C GLY A 132 -10.27 -2.29 9.12
N ALA A 133 -11.17 -1.47 9.65
CA ALA A 133 -11.59 -1.62 11.03
C ALA A 133 -12.39 -2.92 11.29
N ASP A 134 -12.91 -3.57 10.25
CA ASP A 134 -13.51 -4.91 10.27
C ASP A 134 -12.49 -6.04 10.56
N VAL A 135 -11.20 -5.76 10.35
CA VAL A 135 -10.11 -6.71 10.61
C VAL A 135 -9.62 -6.64 12.06
N LEU A 136 -9.78 -5.48 12.73
CA LEU A 136 -9.25 -5.27 14.07
C LEU A 136 -9.68 -6.34 15.10
N PRO A 137 -10.96 -6.79 15.17
CA PRO A 137 -11.35 -7.82 16.15
C PRO A 137 -10.63 -9.16 15.98
N GLN A 138 -10.12 -9.44 14.77
CA GLN A 138 -9.41 -10.69 14.46
C GLN A 138 -7.92 -10.62 14.81
N ILE A 139 -7.37 -9.44 15.16
CA ILE A 139 -5.94 -9.29 15.43
C ILE A 139 -5.51 -10.14 16.62
N LEU A 140 -6.39 -10.35 17.61
CA LEU A 140 -6.10 -11.23 18.75
C LEU A 140 -5.83 -12.68 18.32
N GLU A 141 -6.37 -13.10 17.19
CA GLU A 141 -6.17 -14.44 16.62
C GLU A 141 -4.96 -14.52 15.68
N TRP A 142 -4.27 -13.39 15.44
CA TRP A 142 -3.10 -13.38 14.57
C TRP A 142 -1.91 -14.08 15.24
N LYS A 143 -1.06 -14.65 14.40
CA LYS A 143 0.22 -15.24 14.82
C LYS A 143 1.02 -14.21 15.60
N ASP A 144 1.45 -14.60 16.80
CA ASP A 144 2.27 -13.79 17.72
C ASP A 144 1.63 -12.42 18.04
N SER A 145 0.31 -12.40 18.28
CA SER A 145 -0.46 -11.17 18.47
C SER A 145 0.00 -10.29 19.64
N ASP A 146 0.58 -10.87 20.70
CA ASP A 146 1.15 -10.12 21.82
C ASP A 146 2.32 -9.21 21.39
N GLU A 147 3.15 -9.67 20.43
CA GLU A 147 4.32 -8.92 19.94
C GLU A 147 3.93 -7.82 18.93
N LEU A 148 2.76 -7.95 18.28
CA LEU A 148 2.30 -6.95 17.32
C LEU A 148 2.19 -5.56 17.94
N TRP A 149 1.70 -5.48 19.17
CA TRP A 149 1.51 -4.22 19.89
C TRP A 149 2.84 -3.52 20.22
N GLU A 150 3.91 -4.30 20.42
CA GLU A 150 5.25 -3.76 20.65
C GLU A 150 5.89 -3.22 19.35
N LEU A 151 5.47 -3.73 18.19
CA LEU A 151 6.08 -3.39 16.91
C LEU A 151 5.40 -2.22 16.19
N ALA A 152 4.10 -2.01 16.42
CA ALA A 152 3.34 -0.95 15.76
C ALA A 152 2.08 -0.52 16.53
N HIS A 153 1.72 0.75 16.38
CA HIS A 153 0.41 1.27 16.74
C HIS A 153 -0.61 0.91 15.66
N PHE A 154 -1.75 0.32 16.00
CA PHE A 154 -2.75 -0.12 15.03
C PHE A 154 -3.80 0.96 14.76
N VAL A 155 -4.08 1.18 13.48
CA VAL A 155 -5.07 2.14 13.01
C VAL A 155 -6.11 1.43 12.17
N GLY A 156 -7.31 1.26 12.74
CA GLY A 156 -8.47 0.73 12.03
C GLY A 156 -9.21 1.84 11.30
N VAL A 157 -9.28 1.77 9.98
CA VAL A 157 -10.06 2.73 9.18
C VAL A 157 -11.47 2.20 8.96
N ASN A 158 -12.47 2.97 9.37
CA ASN A 158 -13.87 2.61 9.26
C ASN A 158 -14.61 3.50 8.26
N ARG A 159 -15.68 2.96 7.67
CA ARG A 159 -16.63 3.71 6.86
C ARG A 159 -17.75 4.23 7.76
N PRO A 160 -18.28 5.43 7.49
CA PRO A 160 -19.43 5.96 8.22
C PRO A 160 -20.59 4.96 8.23
N GLY A 161 -21.16 4.72 9.42
CA GLY A 161 -22.32 3.84 9.61
C GLY A 161 -22.03 2.36 9.90
N HIS A 162 -20.77 1.96 10.12
CA HIS A 162 -20.44 0.68 10.74
C HIS A 162 -20.05 0.90 12.21
N SER A 163 -20.78 0.29 13.14
CA SER A 163 -20.41 0.28 14.56
C SER A 163 -19.25 -0.70 14.75
N LEU A 164 -18.11 -0.21 15.24
CA LEU A 164 -17.01 -1.09 15.59
C LEU A 164 -17.21 -1.65 16.99
N VAL A 165 -16.96 -2.95 17.13
CA VAL A 165 -16.80 -3.60 18.43
C VAL A 165 -15.31 -3.52 18.76
N THR A 166 -14.94 -2.68 19.73
CA THR A 166 -13.57 -2.59 20.26
C THR A 166 -13.36 -3.47 21.50
N ASP A 167 -14.35 -4.31 21.83
CA ASP A 167 -14.29 -5.15 23.02
C ASP A 167 -13.10 -6.11 22.95
N GLY A 168 -12.22 -6.03 23.94
CA GLY A 168 -11.03 -6.87 24.06
C GLY A 168 -9.77 -6.35 23.37
N LEU A 169 -9.83 -5.22 22.65
CA LEU A 169 -8.63 -4.60 22.07
C LEU A 169 -7.91 -3.73 23.11
N PRO A 170 -6.57 -3.74 23.15
CA PRO A 170 -5.80 -2.80 23.96
C PRO A 170 -6.04 -1.38 23.43
N LEU A 171 -6.72 -0.56 24.23
CA LEU A 171 -7.17 0.78 23.80
C LEU A 171 -6.02 1.77 23.58
N ASP A 172 -4.86 1.53 24.19
CA ASP A 172 -3.68 2.40 24.06
C ASP A 172 -2.94 2.16 22.75
N ASP A 173 -2.97 0.94 22.22
CA ASP A 173 -2.24 0.53 21.00
C ASP A 173 -3.11 0.49 19.75
N VAL A 174 -4.41 0.79 19.88
CA VAL A 174 -5.38 0.76 18.78
C VAL A 174 -6.16 2.07 18.69
N THR A 175 -6.19 2.68 17.51
CA THR A 175 -7.08 3.81 17.21
C THR A 175 -7.99 3.49 16.04
N VAL A 176 -9.29 3.77 16.19
CA VAL A 176 -10.27 3.67 15.10
C VAL A 176 -10.53 5.06 14.54
N LEU A 177 -10.36 5.21 13.22
CA LEU A 177 -10.57 6.45 12.50
C LEU A 177 -11.72 6.29 11.50
N GLU A 178 -12.67 7.20 11.52
CA GLU A 178 -13.62 7.36 10.42
C GLU A 178 -12.97 8.13 9.27
N VAL A 179 -12.95 7.55 8.07
CA VAL A 179 -12.46 8.18 6.85
C VAL A 179 -13.62 8.51 5.90
N PRO A 180 -13.47 9.46 4.96
CA PRO A 180 -14.52 9.77 3.99
C PRO A 180 -15.06 8.51 3.32
N ALA A 181 -16.39 8.38 3.30
CA ALA A 181 -17.07 7.19 2.78
C ALA A 181 -16.77 7.00 1.29
N MET A 182 -15.94 6.00 0.97
CA MET A 182 -15.82 5.48 -0.38
C MET A 182 -16.17 4.01 -0.38
N SER A 183 -17.37 3.70 -0.85
CA SER A 183 -17.85 2.32 -0.98
C SER A 183 -17.25 1.66 -2.22
N ILE A 184 -15.92 1.53 -2.22
CA ILE A 184 -15.15 0.87 -3.28
C ILE A 184 -14.57 -0.42 -2.69
N SER A 185 -14.64 -1.52 -3.41
CA SER A 185 -13.95 -2.76 -3.02
C SER A 185 -13.27 -3.37 -4.24
N SER A 186 -12.12 -4.00 -4.03
CA SER A 186 -11.43 -4.72 -5.11
C SER A 186 -12.32 -5.82 -5.71
N THR A 187 -13.18 -6.46 -4.90
CA THR A 187 -14.16 -7.45 -5.37
C THR A 187 -15.15 -6.83 -6.36
N ASP A 188 -15.68 -5.63 -6.10
CA ASP A 188 -16.54 -4.94 -7.06
C ASP A 188 -15.77 -4.54 -8.33
N VAL A 189 -14.53 -4.06 -8.19
CA VAL A 189 -13.69 -3.70 -9.34
C VAL A 189 -13.47 -4.91 -10.26
N ARG A 190 -13.08 -6.07 -9.71
CA ARG A 190 -12.90 -7.30 -10.50
C ARG A 190 -14.21 -7.74 -11.17
N ARG A 191 -15.33 -7.69 -10.45
CA ARG A 191 -16.67 -8.01 -10.99
C ARG A 191 -17.04 -7.10 -12.16
N ARG A 192 -16.81 -5.79 -12.03
CA ARG A 192 -17.12 -4.80 -13.07
C ARG A 192 -16.29 -5.03 -14.32
N GLU A 193 -14.97 -5.21 -14.16
CA GLU A 193 -14.09 -5.48 -15.30
C GLU A 193 -14.47 -6.78 -16.02
N ASN A 194 -14.81 -7.83 -15.25
CA ASN A 194 -15.31 -9.08 -15.81
C ASN A 194 -16.60 -8.90 -16.63
N ALA A 195 -17.50 -8.04 -16.16
CA ALA A 195 -18.76 -7.71 -16.82
C ALA A 195 -18.65 -6.63 -17.92
N GLY A 196 -17.44 -6.13 -18.22
CA GLY A 196 -17.24 -5.02 -19.16
C GLY A 196 -17.82 -3.68 -18.69
N ILE A 197 -18.10 -3.55 -17.39
CA ILE A 197 -18.58 -2.32 -16.75
C ILE A 197 -17.38 -1.43 -16.44
N PRO A 198 -17.42 -0.12 -16.75
CA PRO A 198 -16.32 0.78 -16.46
C PRO A 198 -15.89 0.80 -14.98
N ILE A 199 -14.57 0.82 -14.76
CA ILE A 199 -13.91 0.96 -13.45
C ILE A 199 -13.18 2.30 -13.27
N TRP A 200 -13.33 3.22 -14.23
CA TRP A 200 -12.78 4.58 -14.14
C TRP A 200 -13.27 5.28 -12.86
N TYR A 201 -12.38 6.03 -12.22
CA TYR A 201 -12.62 6.72 -10.94
C TYR A 201 -12.85 5.82 -9.72
N LEU A 202 -12.87 4.48 -9.89
CA LEU A 202 -12.79 3.54 -8.75
C LEU A 202 -11.33 3.22 -8.41
N VAL A 203 -10.49 3.15 -9.43
CA VAL A 203 -9.03 2.96 -9.33
C VAL A 203 -8.33 4.08 -10.11
N PRO A 204 -7.04 4.37 -9.82
CA PRO A 204 -6.27 5.34 -10.59
C PRO A 204 -6.20 4.99 -12.08
N ASP A 205 -6.14 6.00 -12.94
CA ASP A 205 -6.13 5.83 -14.40
C ASP A 205 -5.03 4.89 -14.89
N GLY A 206 -3.81 5.01 -14.33
CA GLY A 206 -2.71 4.11 -14.65
C GLY A 206 -3.01 2.65 -14.31
N VAL A 207 -3.77 2.40 -13.24
CA VAL A 207 -4.22 1.04 -12.86
C VAL A 207 -5.27 0.54 -13.84
N VAL A 208 -6.21 1.37 -14.28
CA VAL A 208 -7.17 1.00 -15.35
C VAL A 208 -6.43 0.57 -16.62
N GLN A 209 -5.45 1.36 -17.04
CA GLN A 209 -4.64 1.08 -18.23
C GLN A 209 -3.84 -0.22 -18.06
N TYR A 210 -3.24 -0.44 -16.89
CA TYR A 210 -2.51 -1.66 -16.56
C TYR A 210 -3.41 -2.90 -16.64
N ILE A 211 -4.55 -2.88 -15.95
CA ILE A 211 -5.54 -3.98 -15.93
C ILE A 211 -5.91 -4.38 -17.37
N ARG A 212 -6.25 -3.40 -18.21
CA ARG A 212 -6.66 -3.65 -19.60
C ARG A 212 -5.52 -4.14 -20.48
N LYS A 213 -4.32 -3.57 -20.32
CA LYS A 213 -3.13 -3.96 -21.11
C LYS A 213 -2.75 -5.42 -20.86
N TYR A 214 -2.86 -5.88 -19.62
CA TYR A 214 -2.51 -7.24 -19.23
C TYR A 214 -3.72 -8.19 -19.17
N GLY A 215 -4.91 -7.72 -19.54
CA GLY A 215 -6.13 -8.53 -19.56
C GLY A 215 -6.56 -9.07 -18.19
N LEU A 216 -6.21 -8.37 -17.10
CA LEU A 216 -6.54 -8.80 -15.75
C LEU A 216 -8.05 -8.72 -15.52
N TYR A 217 -8.59 -9.70 -14.78
CA TYR A 217 -10.01 -9.78 -14.38
C TYR A 217 -11.04 -9.92 -15.51
N SER A 218 -10.59 -9.88 -16.77
CA SER A 218 -11.45 -10.07 -17.93
C SER A 218 -11.67 -11.57 -18.17
N PRO A 219 -12.88 -12.00 -18.58
CA PRO A 219 -13.04 -13.35 -19.11
C PRO A 219 -12.14 -13.48 -20.34
N SER A 220 -11.27 -14.50 -20.35
CA SER A 220 -10.27 -14.75 -21.39
C SER A 220 -10.79 -14.40 -22.79
N ARG A 221 -10.30 -13.31 -23.39
CA ARG A 221 -10.67 -12.88 -24.74
C ARG A 221 -10.13 -13.78 -25.86
N PHE A 222 -9.46 -14.87 -25.50
CA PHE A 222 -9.00 -15.88 -26.43
C PHE A 222 -9.79 -17.17 -26.20
N PRO A 223 -10.69 -17.55 -27.12
CA PRO A 223 -10.98 -18.96 -27.31
C PRO A 223 -9.62 -19.63 -27.59
N LEU A 224 -9.30 -20.70 -26.85
CA LEU A 224 -8.31 -21.65 -27.33
C LEU A 224 -8.70 -21.98 -28.78
N VAL A 225 -7.94 -21.50 -29.75
CA VAL A 225 -8.07 -21.96 -31.12
C VAL A 225 -7.73 -23.45 -31.04
N SER A 226 -8.77 -24.28 -31.11
CA SER A 226 -8.60 -25.71 -31.30
C SER A 226 -7.73 -25.88 -32.54
N GLN A 227 -6.52 -26.39 -32.35
CA GLN A 227 -5.67 -26.70 -33.48
C GLN A 227 -6.44 -27.65 -34.41
N PRO A 228 -6.52 -27.37 -35.73
CA PRO A 228 -7.13 -28.31 -36.64
C PRO A 228 -6.37 -29.63 -36.53
N GLY A 229 -7.10 -30.70 -36.21
CA GLY A 229 -6.54 -32.01 -35.93
C GLY A 229 -5.57 -32.44 -37.03
N ARG A 230 -4.39 -32.90 -36.62
CA ARG A 230 -3.50 -33.62 -37.54
C ARG A 230 -4.28 -34.78 -38.15
N PRO A 231 -4.30 -34.94 -39.49
CA PRO A 231 -4.95 -36.09 -40.08
C PRO A 231 -4.21 -37.36 -39.63
N ALA A 232 -4.97 -38.34 -39.16
CA ALA A 232 -4.45 -39.65 -38.80
C ALA A 232 -3.78 -40.28 -40.03
N ILE A 233 -2.47 -40.52 -39.93
CA ILE A 233 -1.75 -41.33 -40.91
C ILE A 233 -2.26 -42.75 -40.76
N LYS A 234 -3.11 -43.19 -41.68
CA LYS A 234 -3.43 -44.62 -41.85
C LYS A 234 -2.21 -45.31 -42.45
N THR A 235 -1.45 -46.01 -41.64
CA THR A 235 -0.52 -47.03 -42.13
C THR A 235 -1.34 -48.23 -42.64
N GLN A 236 -1.53 -48.31 -43.96
CA GLN A 236 -1.86 -49.56 -44.65
C GLN A 236 -0.57 -50.34 -44.86
N GLY A 237 -0.63 -51.63 -44.51
CA GLY A 237 0.52 -52.51 -44.42
C GLY A 237 1.13 -52.96 -45.74
N ARG A 238 2.30 -53.57 -45.58
CA ARG A 238 2.77 -54.75 -46.30
C ARG A 238 3.42 -55.68 -45.29
#